data_AF-A0AAD4KHG4-F1
#
_entry.id   AF-A0AAD4KHG4-F1
#
_cell.length_a   1.000
_cell.length_b   1.000
_cell.length_c   1.000
_cell.angle_alpha   90.00
_cell.angle_beta   90.00
_cell.angle_gamma   90.00
#
_symmetry.space_group_name_H-M   'P 1'
#
loop_
_entity.id
_entity.type
_entity.pdbx_description
1 polymer ?
#
loop_
_entity_poly.entity_id
_entity_poly.type
_entity_poly.pdbx_seq_one_letter_code
_entity_poly.pdbx_strand_id
1 'polypeptide(L)'
;GCRQLKSNSPLTSLSIDLPLYIRPLRAAISPVDLDFLSMKGAFELPQDHLGEALLDTYLQFVHPYILVLDRANLLRVFDTRSVPSVDCDEDSKLSLLLYWAIIFAASSHIKMSILQEMGYDSRSAARRALFRKTKLLYDLHIEQDPITLLQAVLLMSYRFKETDNQRELWFIAGFSTPFLQSMDFSRLIRISAPSTKRTKLLRKIWWSCFVRDTLIAEQLMSPSKTKTEESDIPLLTLDDFDLSRDSDEALRTSAIIYIDQTKLCIHINRVLEMHASVTALISSDPAFSYGSTEAAISDLLARKIRMYDTDFTKWVNDLSEEAKLNESTAGDSSLQLQQTLLHMTYLIGLSILHRPLVLPSKSEVALARHINISIRTLSKDRLHHIATQTTVLAKTILQQQFCEYMPPYSITLLTTAITVHLMDIQFGHSAAVERLRKEVGICVRLLEDLREIYAEAD
;
A
#
# COMPACT_ATOMS: atom_id res chain seq x y z
N GLY A 1 -9.47 56.23 44.99
CA GLY A 1 -9.38 56.18 43.52
C GLY A 1 -9.21 54.75 43.08
N CYS A 2 -10.32 54.06 42.79
CA CYS A 2 -10.31 52.74 42.17
C CYS A 2 -10.11 52.90 40.66
N ARG A 3 -9.02 52.36 40.11
CA ARG A 3 -8.88 52.22 38.65
C ARG A 3 -9.53 50.90 38.24
N GLN A 4 -10.63 51.01 37.51
CA GLN A 4 -11.28 49.92 36.80
C GLN A 4 -10.31 49.36 35.75
N LEU A 5 -9.95 48.08 35.88
CA LEU A 5 -9.42 47.29 34.79
C LEU A 5 -10.56 47.03 33.82
N LYS A 6 -10.43 47.57 32.61
CA LYS A 6 -11.35 47.34 31.50
C LYS A 6 -11.43 45.84 31.23
N SER A 7 -12.66 45.33 31.19
CA SER A 7 -12.98 43.98 30.74
C SER A 7 -12.45 43.78 29.32
N ASN A 8 -11.57 42.80 29.15
CA ASN A 8 -11.30 42.23 27.83
C ASN A 8 -12.61 41.65 27.30
N SER A 9 -12.96 42.08 26.08
CA SER A 9 -14.03 41.55 25.24
C SER A 9 -13.96 40.02 25.14
N PRO A 10 -15.11 39.31 25.05
CA PRO A 10 -15.09 37.89 24.76
C PRO A 10 -14.55 37.70 23.34
N LEU A 11 -13.61 36.75 23.20
CA LEU A 11 -13.13 36.26 21.91
C LEU A 11 -14.34 35.87 21.05
N THR A 12 -14.51 36.57 19.93
CA THR A 12 -15.46 36.25 18.87
C THR A 12 -15.29 34.79 18.47
N SER A 13 -16.39 34.04 18.49
CA SER A 13 -16.45 32.70 17.88
C SER A 13 -16.01 32.80 16.41
N LEU A 14 -14.85 32.27 16.05
CA LEU A 14 -14.45 32.14 14.65
C LEU A 14 -15.50 31.26 13.94
N SER A 15 -16.33 31.87 13.10
CA SER A 15 -17.12 31.13 12.12
C SER A 15 -16.17 30.68 11.02
N ILE A 16 -15.69 29.44 11.11
CA ILE A 16 -14.85 28.84 10.07
C ILE A 16 -15.75 28.54 8.88
N ASP A 17 -15.56 29.27 7.78
CA ASP A 17 -16.31 29.06 6.54
C ASP A 17 -15.67 27.89 5.78
N LEU A 18 -16.28 26.72 5.87
CA LEU A 18 -15.86 25.52 5.14
C LEU A 18 -16.77 25.32 3.93
N PRO A 19 -16.23 24.85 2.79
CA PRO A 19 -17.06 24.54 1.63
C PRO A 19 -18.17 23.54 1.96
N LEU A 20 -19.32 23.67 1.28
CA LEU A 20 -20.53 22.87 1.55
C LEU A 20 -20.34 21.34 1.46
N TYR A 21 -19.34 20.91 0.69
CA TYR A 21 -18.97 19.51 0.51
C TYR A 21 -18.15 18.93 1.67
N ILE A 22 -17.66 19.78 2.58
CA ILE A 22 -17.01 19.40 3.82
C ILE A 22 -18.03 19.42 4.96
N ARG A 23 -18.03 18.36 5.77
CA ARG A 23 -18.87 18.27 6.95
C ARG A 23 -18.46 19.35 7.97
N PRO A 24 -19.42 20.05 8.60
CA PRO A 24 -19.09 21.00 9.66
C PRO A 24 -18.39 20.30 10.82
N LEU A 25 -17.50 21.03 11.51
CA LEU A 25 -16.75 20.49 12.64
C LEU A 25 -17.73 20.13 13.77
N ARG A 26 -17.85 18.83 14.08
CA ARG A 26 -18.76 18.31 15.12
C ARG A 26 -18.13 18.27 16.50
N ALA A 27 -16.79 18.26 16.59
CA ALA A 27 -16.07 18.18 17.85
C ALA A 27 -16.09 19.53 18.59
N ALA A 28 -16.29 19.48 19.90
CA ALA A 28 -16.06 20.63 20.79
C ALA A 28 -14.56 20.89 20.91
N ILE A 29 -14.00 21.53 19.88
CA ILE A 29 -12.57 21.83 19.79
C ILE A 29 -12.29 23.05 20.68
N SER A 30 -11.19 23.01 21.42
CA SER A 30 -10.80 24.16 22.24
C SER A 30 -10.48 25.36 21.32
N PRO A 31 -10.78 26.60 21.74
CA PRO A 31 -10.41 27.78 20.94
C PRO A 31 -8.92 27.84 20.60
N VAL A 32 -8.05 27.35 21.51
CA VAL A 32 -6.61 27.28 21.30
C VAL A 32 -6.25 26.33 20.17
N ASP A 33 -6.88 25.16 20.11
CA ASP A 33 -6.66 24.17 19.04
C ASP A 33 -7.22 24.67 17.70
N LEU A 34 -8.34 25.40 17.71
CA LEU A 34 -8.89 26.05 16.52
C LEU A 34 -7.94 27.13 15.97
N ASP A 35 -7.43 28.01 16.84
CA ASP A 35 -6.45 29.03 16.45
C ASP A 35 -5.15 28.39 15.93
N PHE A 36 -4.71 27.31 16.56
CA PHE A 36 -3.54 26.56 16.12
C PHE A 36 -3.74 25.93 14.73
N LEU A 37 -4.91 25.31 14.49
CA LEU A 37 -5.27 24.75 13.19
C LEU A 37 -5.38 25.81 12.11
N SER A 38 -5.98 26.97 12.43
CA SER A 38 -6.05 28.12 11.54
C SER A 38 -4.65 28.63 11.18
N MET A 39 -3.77 28.80 12.16
CA MET A 39 -2.37 29.23 11.95
C MET A 39 -1.58 28.22 11.10
N LYS A 40 -1.94 26.94 11.13
CA LYS A 40 -1.33 25.89 10.29
C LYS A 40 -2.01 25.75 8.92
N GLY A 41 -2.97 26.61 8.58
CA GLY A 41 -3.69 26.59 7.31
C GLY A 41 -4.52 25.33 7.12
N ALA A 42 -5.03 24.71 8.19
CA ALA A 42 -5.82 23.48 8.10
C ALA A 42 -7.21 23.70 7.47
N PHE A 43 -7.71 24.94 7.53
CA PHE A 43 -9.00 25.35 6.94
C PHE A 43 -8.84 26.01 5.57
N GLU A 44 -7.60 26.24 5.12
CA GLU A 44 -7.28 26.80 3.80
C GLU A 44 -7.22 25.66 2.78
N LEU A 45 -8.38 25.30 2.23
CA LEU A 45 -8.46 24.27 1.20
C LEU A 45 -7.88 24.78 -0.13
N PRO A 46 -7.28 23.89 -0.96
CA PRO A 46 -6.84 24.21 -2.31
C PRO A 46 -7.96 24.84 -3.14
N GLN A 47 -7.58 25.71 -4.10
CA GLN A 47 -8.49 26.22 -5.12
C GLN A 47 -9.16 25.07 -5.89
N ASP A 48 -10.37 25.31 -6.41
CA ASP A 48 -11.22 24.24 -6.93
C ASP A 48 -10.56 23.39 -8.02
N HIS A 49 -9.87 24.01 -8.98
CA HIS A 49 -9.17 23.27 -10.06
C HIS A 49 -7.99 22.44 -9.54
N LEU A 50 -7.27 22.94 -8.53
CA LEU A 50 -6.19 22.19 -7.87
C LEU A 50 -6.76 21.01 -7.10
N GLY A 51 -7.86 21.24 -6.38
CA GLY A 51 -8.62 20.23 -5.68
C GLY A 51 -9.06 19.12 -6.63
N GLU A 52 -9.74 19.46 -7.73
CA GLU A 52 -10.20 18.54 -8.77
C GLU A 52 -9.06 17.69 -9.34
N ALA A 53 -7.96 18.32 -9.76
CA ALA A 53 -6.80 17.60 -10.29
C ALA A 53 -6.21 16.59 -9.28
N LEU A 54 -6.17 16.92 -7.98
CA LEU A 54 -5.74 16.01 -6.92
C LEU A 54 -6.71 14.84 -6.73
N LEU A 55 -8.00 15.06 -6.93
CA LEU A 55 -9.02 14.05 -6.74
C LEU A 55 -9.09 13.07 -7.92
N ASP A 56 -8.95 13.58 -9.13
CA ASP A 56 -8.76 12.74 -10.32
C ASP A 56 -7.51 11.89 -10.18
N THR A 57 -6.41 12.50 -9.73
CA THR A 57 -5.16 11.77 -9.44
C THR A 57 -5.38 10.70 -8.38
N TYR A 58 -6.14 10.99 -7.31
CA TYR A 58 -6.50 10.00 -6.30
C TYR A 58 -7.29 8.84 -6.90
N LEU A 59 -8.35 9.13 -7.65
CA LEU A 59 -9.22 8.12 -8.27
C LEU A 59 -8.46 7.24 -9.27
N GLN A 60 -7.50 7.81 -10.00
CA GLN A 60 -6.74 7.12 -11.01
C GLN A 60 -5.57 6.29 -10.45
N PHE A 61 -4.82 6.81 -9.48
CA PHE A 61 -3.54 6.23 -9.06
C PHE A 61 -3.48 5.75 -7.60
N VAL A 62 -4.44 6.12 -6.74
CA VAL A 62 -4.46 5.71 -5.33
C VAL A 62 -5.62 4.77 -5.03
N HIS A 63 -6.83 5.15 -5.45
CA HIS A 63 -8.05 4.40 -5.19
C HIS A 63 -7.96 2.93 -5.64
N PRO A 64 -7.37 2.59 -6.80
CA PRO A 64 -7.25 1.18 -7.22
C PRO A 64 -6.46 0.30 -6.25
N TYR A 65 -5.64 0.88 -5.37
CA TYR A 65 -4.83 0.15 -4.40
C TYR A 65 -5.33 0.29 -2.96
N ILE A 66 -6.16 1.29 -2.68
CA ILE A 66 -6.72 1.57 -1.34
C ILE A 66 -8.20 1.94 -1.52
N LEU A 67 -9.07 0.93 -1.48
CA LEU A 67 -10.51 1.02 -1.73
C LEU A 67 -11.30 1.50 -0.49
N VAL A 68 -10.88 2.63 0.08
CA VAL A 68 -11.44 3.15 1.33
C VAL A 68 -12.67 4.02 1.16
N LEU A 69 -12.93 4.52 -0.05
CA LEU A 69 -14.04 5.46 -0.33
C LEU A 69 -15.08 4.85 -1.27
N ASP A 70 -16.31 5.33 -1.16
CA ASP A 70 -17.31 5.13 -2.21
C ASP A 70 -16.99 6.11 -3.35
N ARG A 71 -16.55 5.57 -4.49
CA ARG A 71 -16.21 6.34 -5.70
C ARG A 71 -17.40 7.16 -6.19
N ALA A 72 -18.61 6.60 -6.20
CA ALA A 72 -19.79 7.31 -6.68
C ALA A 72 -20.18 8.45 -5.74
N ASN A 73 -20.03 8.25 -4.43
CA ASN A 73 -20.22 9.33 -3.47
C ASN A 73 -19.17 10.43 -3.68
N LEU A 74 -17.89 10.05 -3.82
CA LEU A 74 -16.79 10.98 -3.99
C LEU A 74 -16.97 11.87 -5.24
N LEU A 75 -17.38 11.29 -6.37
CA LEU A 75 -17.70 12.05 -7.59
C LEU A 75 -18.85 13.03 -7.38
N ARG A 76 -19.94 12.59 -6.72
CA ARG A 76 -21.09 13.47 -6.40
C ARG A 76 -20.71 14.63 -5.50
N VAL A 77 -19.84 14.40 -4.50
CA VAL A 77 -19.30 15.46 -3.62
C VAL A 77 -18.62 16.56 -4.45
N PHE A 78 -18.02 16.19 -5.58
CA PHE A 78 -17.33 17.14 -6.46
C PHE A 78 -18.24 17.78 -7.49
N ASP A 79 -19.20 17.05 -8.05
CA ASP A 79 -20.22 17.63 -8.94
C ASP A 79 -21.07 18.70 -8.20
N THR A 80 -21.35 18.47 -6.92
CA THR A 80 -22.13 19.39 -6.06
C THR A 80 -21.32 20.59 -5.55
N ARG A 81 -20.02 20.71 -5.86
CA ARG A 81 -19.24 21.93 -5.59
C ARG A 81 -19.79 23.16 -6.31
N SER A 82 -20.38 22.94 -7.48
CA SER A 82 -20.80 24.00 -8.39
C SER A 82 -22.25 24.43 -8.20
N VAL A 83 -23.10 23.61 -7.56
CA VAL A 83 -24.52 23.88 -7.35
C VAL A 83 -24.96 23.38 -5.97
N PRO A 84 -25.53 24.24 -5.09
CA PRO A 84 -26.13 23.77 -3.84
C PRO A 84 -27.38 22.96 -4.17
N SER A 85 -27.25 21.63 -4.25
CA SER A 85 -28.42 20.76 -4.28
C SER A 85 -29.08 20.73 -2.91
N VAL A 86 -30.39 20.97 -2.90
CA VAL A 86 -31.23 21.15 -1.71
C VAL A 86 -31.33 19.88 -0.84
N ASP A 87 -30.83 18.73 -1.32
CA ASP A 87 -30.97 17.41 -0.69
C ASP A 87 -29.62 16.69 -0.47
N CYS A 88 -28.53 17.40 -0.11
CA CYS A 88 -27.31 16.72 0.32
C CYS A 88 -27.45 16.21 1.76
N ASP A 89 -27.75 14.92 1.92
CA ASP A 89 -27.67 14.25 3.22
C ASP A 89 -26.30 14.52 3.88
N GLU A 90 -26.26 14.70 5.21
CA GLU A 90 -25.01 14.85 5.99
C GLU A 90 -24.01 13.69 5.78
N ASP A 91 -24.52 12.54 5.35
CA ASP A 91 -23.73 11.35 5.02
C ASP A 91 -23.01 11.44 3.66
N SER A 92 -23.39 12.39 2.81
CA SER A 92 -22.74 12.66 1.52
C SER A 92 -21.51 13.56 1.63
N LYS A 93 -21.32 14.28 2.74
CA LYS A 93 -20.19 15.21 2.93
C LYS A 93 -18.91 14.51 3.40
N LEU A 94 -17.75 15.04 3.00
CA LEU A 94 -16.45 14.56 3.45
C LEU A 94 -16.03 15.18 4.79
N SER A 95 -15.41 14.38 5.65
CA SER A 95 -14.69 14.90 6.80
C SER A 95 -13.48 15.73 6.36
N LEU A 96 -13.17 16.81 7.09
CA LEU A 96 -11.98 17.62 6.82
C LEU A 96 -10.68 16.80 6.92
N LEU A 97 -10.61 15.89 7.89
CA LEU A 97 -9.47 14.98 8.04
C LEU A 97 -9.33 14.09 6.79
N LEU A 98 -10.44 13.50 6.35
CA LEU A 98 -10.46 12.60 5.21
C LEU A 98 -10.11 13.33 3.92
N TYR A 99 -10.60 14.56 3.74
CA TYR A 99 -10.24 15.42 2.61
C TYR A 99 -8.72 15.62 2.54
N TRP A 100 -8.08 16.07 3.62
CA TRP A 100 -6.63 16.27 3.63
C TRP A 100 -5.86 14.96 3.48
N ALA A 101 -6.38 13.83 3.95
CA ALA A 101 -5.79 12.51 3.72
C ALA A 101 -5.81 12.10 2.24
N ILE A 102 -6.90 12.40 1.52
CA ILE A 102 -7.02 12.18 0.07
C ILE A 102 -6.01 13.06 -0.69
N ILE A 103 -5.99 14.36 -0.39
CA ILE A 103 -5.05 15.33 -1.00
C ILE A 103 -3.60 14.90 -0.78
N PHE A 104 -3.28 14.48 0.46
CA PHE A 104 -1.98 13.95 0.80
C PHE A 104 -1.61 12.72 -0.04
N ALA A 105 -2.50 11.72 -0.14
CA ALA A 105 -2.21 10.51 -0.90
C ALA A 105 -2.02 10.80 -2.40
N ALA A 106 -2.86 11.66 -2.98
CA ALA A 106 -2.78 12.10 -4.37
C ALA A 106 -1.48 12.85 -4.71
N SER A 107 -0.93 13.61 -3.75
CA SER A 107 0.28 14.41 -3.97
C SER A 107 1.52 13.57 -4.35
N SER A 108 1.47 12.25 -4.20
CA SER A 108 2.51 11.32 -4.66
C SER A 108 2.61 11.28 -6.18
N HIS A 109 1.47 11.38 -6.86
CA HIS A 109 1.32 11.02 -8.27
C HIS A 109 0.94 12.21 -9.15
N ILE A 110 0.63 13.34 -8.52
CA ILE A 110 0.25 14.53 -9.27
C ILE A 110 1.47 15.18 -9.92
N LYS A 111 1.22 15.84 -11.05
CA LYS A 111 2.22 16.63 -11.79
C LYS A 111 2.83 17.70 -10.88
N MET A 112 4.14 17.86 -11.00
CA MET A 112 4.91 18.82 -10.21
C MET A 112 4.42 20.27 -10.39
N SER A 113 3.91 20.63 -11.56
CA SER A 113 3.34 21.96 -11.84
C SER A 113 2.17 22.33 -10.92
N ILE A 114 1.31 21.37 -10.58
CA ILE A 114 0.18 21.59 -9.68
C ILE A 114 0.68 21.82 -8.25
N LEU A 115 1.71 21.09 -7.82
CA LEU A 115 2.32 21.29 -6.50
C LEU A 115 3.03 22.65 -6.38
N GLN A 116 3.65 23.12 -7.46
CA GLN A 116 4.26 24.45 -7.52
C GLN A 116 3.22 25.56 -7.43
N GLU A 117 2.07 25.40 -8.08
CA GLU A 117 0.94 26.34 -7.99
C GLU A 117 0.34 26.37 -6.57
N MET A 118 0.37 25.25 -5.86
CA MET A 118 0.05 25.18 -4.43
C MET A 118 1.13 25.80 -3.52
N GLY A 119 2.25 26.28 -4.08
CA GLY A 119 3.34 26.93 -3.34
C GLY A 119 4.41 25.98 -2.80
N TYR A 120 4.58 24.78 -3.37
CA TYR A 120 5.62 23.84 -2.94
C TYR A 120 6.77 23.73 -3.93
N ASP A 121 8.01 23.84 -3.43
CA ASP A 121 9.24 23.78 -4.25
C ASP A 121 9.57 22.37 -4.76
N SER A 122 9.16 21.33 -4.01
CA SER A 122 9.39 19.93 -4.37
C SER A 122 8.21 19.05 -3.94
N ARG A 123 7.95 17.97 -4.67
CA ARG A 123 6.99 16.93 -4.24
C ARG A 123 7.30 16.42 -2.84
N SER A 124 8.59 16.28 -2.58
CA SER A 124 9.17 15.95 -1.28
C SER A 124 8.72 16.93 -0.19
N ALA A 125 8.79 18.25 -0.42
CA ALA A 125 8.31 19.28 0.51
C ALA A 125 6.78 19.27 0.66
N ALA A 126 6.03 19.19 -0.45
CA ALA A 126 4.58 19.14 -0.47
C ALA A 126 4.04 18.01 0.41
N ARG A 127 4.54 16.79 0.20
CA ARG A 127 4.12 15.61 0.95
C ARG A 127 4.37 15.74 2.45
N ARG A 128 5.51 16.30 2.86
CA ARG A 128 5.79 16.57 4.29
C ARG A 128 4.81 17.56 4.89
N ALA A 129 4.50 18.64 4.19
CA ALA A 129 3.58 19.68 4.66
C ALA A 129 2.15 19.13 4.77
N LEU A 130 1.66 18.48 3.70
CA LEU A 130 0.34 17.86 3.65
C LEU A 130 0.19 16.77 4.71
N PHE A 131 1.19 15.89 4.87
CA PHE A 131 1.16 14.87 5.91
C PHE A 131 1.07 15.48 7.32
N ARG A 132 1.89 16.50 7.62
CA ARG A 132 1.87 17.18 8.93
C ARG A 132 0.51 17.82 9.20
N LYS A 133 -0.10 18.42 8.18
CA LYS A 133 -1.43 19.02 8.25
C LYS A 133 -2.50 17.95 8.55
N THR A 134 -2.51 16.83 7.81
CA THR A 134 -3.44 15.72 8.05
C THR A 134 -3.23 15.08 9.42
N LYS A 135 -1.98 14.84 9.82
CA LYS A 135 -1.66 14.28 11.14
C LYS A 135 -2.12 15.21 12.27
N LEU A 136 -1.98 16.51 12.11
CA LEU A 136 -2.44 17.46 13.12
C LEU A 136 -3.95 17.37 13.34
N LEU A 137 -4.75 17.23 12.26
CA LEU A 137 -6.19 17.02 12.36
C LEU A 137 -6.54 15.71 13.07
N TYR A 138 -5.74 14.66 12.85
CA TYR A 138 -5.87 13.37 13.53
C TYR A 138 -5.53 13.50 15.03
N ASP A 139 -4.37 14.09 15.36
CA ASP A 139 -3.88 14.24 16.74
C ASP A 139 -4.82 15.10 17.62
N LEU A 140 -5.48 16.09 17.01
CA LEU A 140 -6.47 16.95 17.67
C LEU A 140 -7.89 16.37 17.68
N HIS A 141 -8.05 15.12 17.22
CA HIS A 141 -9.32 14.37 17.28
C HIS A 141 -10.50 15.12 16.62
N ILE A 142 -10.22 15.77 15.49
CA ILE A 142 -11.21 16.56 14.74
C ILE A 142 -12.31 15.68 14.15
N GLU A 143 -11.95 14.44 13.81
CA GLU A 143 -12.89 13.39 13.43
C GLU A 143 -13.01 12.37 14.56
N GLN A 144 -14.23 11.87 14.77
CA GLN A 144 -14.58 10.90 15.82
C GLN A 144 -15.18 9.61 15.24
N ASP A 145 -15.64 9.64 13.99
CA ASP A 145 -16.15 8.44 13.34
C ASP A 145 -15.01 7.42 13.12
N PRO A 146 -15.10 6.22 13.75
CA PRO A 146 -14.03 5.22 13.69
C PRO A 146 -13.70 4.76 12.27
N ILE A 147 -14.71 4.67 11.39
CA ILE A 147 -14.52 4.26 10.00
C ILE A 147 -13.78 5.37 9.24
N THR A 148 -14.19 6.62 9.37
CA THR A 148 -13.54 7.77 8.75
C THR A 148 -12.09 7.93 9.22
N LEU A 149 -11.83 7.73 10.52
CA LEU A 149 -10.47 7.70 11.08
C LEU A 149 -9.62 6.60 10.43
N LEU A 150 -10.15 5.37 10.31
CA LEU A 150 -9.45 4.27 9.66
C LEU A 150 -9.17 4.55 8.18
N GLN A 151 -10.14 5.10 7.45
CA GLN A 151 -9.95 5.50 6.04
C GLN A 151 -8.82 6.54 5.92
N ALA A 152 -8.84 7.58 6.75
CA ALA A 152 -7.80 8.61 6.75
C ALA A 152 -6.42 8.06 7.12
N VAL A 153 -6.34 7.23 8.16
CA VAL A 153 -5.13 6.52 8.57
C VAL A 153 -4.57 5.66 7.45
N LEU A 154 -5.43 4.91 6.75
CA LEU A 154 -4.98 4.04 5.67
C LEU A 154 -4.42 4.85 4.49
N LEU A 155 -5.00 6.02 4.18
CA LEU A 155 -4.45 6.96 3.19
C LEU A 155 -3.16 7.62 3.68
N MET A 156 -3.08 7.97 4.96
CA MET A 156 -1.86 8.46 5.59
C MET A 156 -0.74 7.42 5.56
N SER A 157 -1.07 6.13 5.47
CA SER A 157 -0.08 5.07 5.29
C SER A 157 0.67 5.17 3.96
N TYR A 158 0.16 5.93 2.98
CA TYR A 158 0.85 6.28 1.75
C TYR A 158 2.03 7.25 1.98
N ARG A 159 2.31 7.63 3.24
CA ARG A 159 3.55 8.34 3.61
C ARG A 159 4.74 7.47 3.30
N PHE A 160 5.46 7.89 2.29
CA PHE A 160 6.74 7.34 1.90
C PHE A 160 7.76 8.48 1.90
N LYS A 161 8.87 8.34 2.67
CA LYS A 161 10.01 9.26 2.59
C LYS A 161 11.31 8.95 3.37
N GLU A 162 12.42 9.12 2.64
CA GLU A 162 13.71 9.82 2.91
C GLU A 162 14.55 9.54 4.17
N THR A 163 14.10 8.82 5.21
CA THR A 163 14.99 8.53 6.35
C THR A 163 14.82 7.12 6.90
N ASP A 164 15.97 6.49 7.05
CA ASP A 164 16.31 5.18 7.63
C ASP A 164 15.69 4.91 9.02
N ASN A 165 14.38 4.80 9.10
CA ASN A 165 13.71 4.36 10.31
C ASN A 165 12.62 3.35 9.96
N GLN A 166 13.00 2.07 10.04
CA GLN A 166 12.10 0.94 10.28
C GLN A 166 11.00 1.30 11.31
N ARG A 167 11.33 2.09 12.34
CA ARG A 167 10.37 2.62 13.34
C ARG A 167 9.17 3.37 12.75
N GLU A 168 9.33 4.08 11.62
CA GLU A 168 8.26 4.86 10.99
C GLU A 168 7.33 3.98 10.15
N LEU A 169 7.86 2.96 9.48
CA LEU A 169 7.06 1.91 8.82
C LEU A 169 6.28 1.07 9.84
N TRP A 170 6.91 0.70 10.97
CA TRP A 170 6.26 0.05 12.10
C TRP A 170 5.16 0.92 12.73
N PHE A 171 5.37 2.23 12.79
CA PHE A 171 4.37 3.20 13.25
C PHE A 171 3.21 3.32 12.27
N ILE A 172 3.49 3.30 10.96
CA ILE A 172 2.47 3.36 9.90
C ILE A 172 1.62 2.09 9.82
N ALA A 173 2.24 0.90 9.80
CA ALA A 173 1.53 -0.39 9.92
C ALA A 173 0.80 -0.50 11.27
N GLY A 174 1.36 0.09 12.32
CA GLY A 174 0.76 0.16 13.64
C GLY A 174 -0.48 1.05 13.75
N PHE A 175 -0.84 1.85 12.74
CA PHE A 175 -2.03 2.70 12.84
C PHE A 175 -3.33 1.98 12.49
N SER A 176 -3.34 1.07 11.50
CA SER A 176 -4.58 0.37 11.11
C SER A 176 -4.87 -0.82 12.03
N THR A 177 -3.83 -1.48 12.56
CA THR A 177 -4.01 -2.68 13.41
C THR A 177 -4.90 -2.44 14.64
N PRO A 178 -4.73 -1.36 15.45
CA PRO A 178 -5.58 -1.12 16.61
C PRO A 178 -7.05 -0.96 16.23
N PHE A 179 -7.33 -0.38 15.06
CA PHE A 179 -8.69 -0.21 14.55
C PHE A 179 -9.28 -1.56 14.14
N LEU A 180 -8.51 -2.41 13.45
CA LEU A 180 -8.95 -3.77 13.09
C LEU A 180 -9.16 -4.67 14.31
N GLN A 181 -8.35 -4.53 15.35
CA GLN A 181 -8.46 -5.31 16.58
C GLN A 181 -9.58 -4.82 17.49
N SER A 182 -9.85 -3.51 17.51
CA SER A 182 -10.91 -2.92 18.35
C SER A 182 -12.29 -2.96 17.69
N MET A 183 -12.37 -3.03 16.36
CA MET A 183 -13.64 -3.08 15.63
C MET A 183 -14.02 -4.49 15.19
N ASP A 184 -15.21 -4.90 15.57
CA ASP A 184 -15.82 -6.13 15.05
C ASP A 184 -16.44 -5.87 13.66
N PHE A 185 -15.60 -5.88 12.63
CA PHE A 185 -16.03 -5.71 11.23
C PHE A 185 -17.08 -6.74 10.83
N SER A 186 -16.94 -8.00 11.26
CA SER A 186 -17.90 -9.07 11.00
C SER A 186 -19.29 -8.72 11.54
N ARG A 187 -19.36 -8.19 12.76
CA ARG A 187 -20.61 -7.68 13.34
C ARG A 187 -21.13 -6.43 12.62
N LEU A 188 -20.27 -5.47 12.27
CA LEU A 188 -20.67 -4.26 11.53
C LEU A 188 -21.29 -4.63 10.17
N ILE A 189 -20.70 -5.62 9.49
CA ILE A 189 -21.19 -6.18 8.23
C ILE A 189 -22.52 -6.90 8.45
N ARG A 190 -22.65 -7.73 9.50
CA ARG A 190 -23.87 -8.50 9.79
C ARG A 190 -25.06 -7.64 10.18
N ILE A 191 -24.83 -6.55 10.93
CA ILE A 191 -25.88 -5.60 11.33
C ILE A 191 -26.32 -4.75 10.13
N SER A 192 -25.41 -4.50 9.18
CA SER A 192 -25.77 -3.86 7.92
C SER A 192 -26.60 -4.83 7.07
N ALA A 193 -27.65 -4.35 6.40
CA ALA A 193 -28.43 -5.23 5.53
C ALA A 193 -27.53 -5.82 4.43
N PRO A 194 -27.73 -7.11 4.05
CA PRO A 194 -26.94 -7.76 3.03
C PRO A 194 -27.03 -6.97 1.72
N SER A 195 -25.93 -6.89 0.98
CA SER A 195 -25.81 -6.15 -0.30
C SER A 195 -25.98 -4.63 -0.27
N THR A 196 -26.03 -3.99 0.91
CA THR A 196 -26.01 -2.52 0.99
C THR A 196 -24.65 -1.94 0.57
N LYS A 197 -24.66 -0.70 0.06
CA LYS A 197 -23.43 0.07 -0.22
C LYS A 197 -22.48 0.12 0.98
N ARG A 198 -23.04 0.27 2.19
CA ARG A 198 -22.28 0.25 3.45
C ARG A 198 -21.56 -1.07 3.65
N THR A 199 -22.26 -2.20 3.47
CA THR A 199 -21.64 -3.54 3.60
C THR A 199 -20.48 -3.72 2.62
N LYS A 200 -20.67 -3.35 1.34
CA LYS A 200 -19.62 -3.42 0.32
C LYS A 200 -18.41 -2.56 0.69
N LEU A 201 -18.65 -1.32 1.14
CA LEU A 201 -17.60 -0.41 1.57
C LEU A 201 -16.80 -0.95 2.76
N LEU A 202 -17.47 -1.49 3.79
CA LEU A 202 -16.81 -2.07 4.95
C LEU A 202 -15.93 -3.27 4.58
N ARG A 203 -16.40 -4.13 3.67
CA ARG A 203 -15.58 -5.25 3.14
C ARG A 203 -14.36 -4.73 2.39
N LYS A 204 -14.53 -3.73 1.51
CA LYS A 204 -13.42 -3.12 0.77
C LYS A 204 -12.40 -2.45 1.70
N ILE A 205 -12.84 -1.74 2.74
CA ILE A 205 -11.96 -1.15 3.76
C ILE A 205 -11.17 -2.24 4.47
N TRP A 206 -11.85 -3.28 4.94
CA TRP A 206 -11.19 -4.37 5.66
C TRP A 206 -10.10 -5.05 4.81
N TRP A 207 -10.44 -5.41 3.56
CA TRP A 207 -9.47 -6.01 2.63
C TRP A 207 -8.36 -5.03 2.23
N SER A 208 -8.63 -3.73 2.14
CA SER A 208 -7.60 -2.70 1.95
C SER A 208 -6.62 -2.64 3.12
N CYS A 209 -7.12 -2.77 4.34
CA CYS A 209 -6.26 -2.85 5.51
C CYS A 209 -5.40 -4.12 5.48
N PHE A 210 -5.98 -5.28 5.16
CA PHE A 210 -5.25 -6.55 5.06
C PHE A 210 -4.15 -6.52 4.00
N VAL A 211 -4.47 -6.05 2.79
CA VAL A 211 -3.51 -5.92 1.69
C VAL A 211 -2.39 -4.97 2.09
N ARG A 212 -2.73 -3.81 2.66
CA ARG A 212 -1.73 -2.82 3.08
C ARG A 212 -0.81 -3.35 4.20
N ASP A 213 -1.37 -4.02 5.20
CA ASP A 213 -0.61 -4.64 6.29
C ASP A 213 0.35 -5.71 5.75
N THR A 214 -0.13 -6.56 4.82
CA THR A 214 0.71 -7.59 4.18
C THR A 214 1.88 -6.99 3.40
N LEU A 215 1.63 -5.94 2.59
CA LEU A 215 2.68 -5.28 1.80
C LEU A 215 3.71 -4.55 2.68
N ILE A 216 3.32 -4.05 3.86
CA ILE A 216 4.28 -3.48 4.81
C ILE A 216 5.04 -4.59 5.55
N ALA A 217 4.34 -5.65 5.98
CA ALA A 217 4.94 -6.79 6.67
C ALA A 217 6.00 -7.50 5.81
N GLU A 218 5.76 -7.58 4.50
CA GLU A 218 6.72 -8.04 3.49
C GLU A 218 8.03 -7.24 3.53
N GLN A 219 7.96 -5.90 3.48
CA GLN A 219 9.14 -5.04 3.54
C GLN A 219 9.91 -5.16 4.87
N LEU A 220 9.20 -5.43 5.96
CA LEU A 220 9.78 -5.61 7.29
C LEU A 220 10.26 -7.04 7.54
N MET A 221 10.01 -7.98 6.62
CA MET A 221 10.23 -9.42 6.79
C MET A 221 9.66 -9.94 8.13
N SER A 222 8.47 -9.45 8.48
CA SER A 222 7.78 -9.72 9.74
C SER A 222 6.43 -10.39 9.46
N PRO A 223 5.85 -11.13 10.41
CA PRO A 223 4.45 -11.53 10.33
C PRO A 223 3.54 -10.32 10.17
N SER A 224 2.52 -10.48 9.31
CA SER A 224 1.39 -9.56 9.26
C SER A 224 0.65 -9.59 10.60
N LYS A 225 0.09 -8.46 11.01
CA LYS A 225 -0.69 -8.38 12.25
C LYS A 225 -2.15 -8.77 12.01
N THR A 226 -2.61 -8.66 10.77
CA THR A 226 -3.97 -8.98 10.34
C THR A 226 -4.00 -10.42 9.82
N LYS A 227 -4.74 -11.28 10.53
CA LYS A 227 -4.92 -12.68 10.12
C LYS A 227 -6.29 -12.90 9.52
N THR A 228 -6.31 -13.47 8.33
CA THR A 228 -7.56 -13.83 7.63
C THR A 228 -8.31 -14.97 8.30
N GLU A 229 -7.58 -15.89 8.96
CA GLU A 229 -8.17 -17.06 9.62
C GLU A 229 -9.02 -16.69 10.85
N GLU A 230 -8.75 -15.54 11.45
CA GLU A 230 -9.47 -15.01 12.61
C GLU A 230 -10.68 -14.14 12.20
N SER A 231 -10.85 -13.87 10.90
CA SER A 231 -11.93 -13.01 10.38
C SER A 231 -12.96 -13.79 9.55
N ASP A 232 -14.24 -13.68 9.90
CA ASP A 232 -15.35 -14.26 9.13
C ASP A 232 -15.74 -13.45 7.87
N ILE A 233 -14.80 -12.69 7.29
CA ILE A 233 -15.09 -11.76 6.20
C ILE A 233 -14.82 -12.43 4.86
N PRO A 234 -15.84 -12.62 3.99
CA PRO A 234 -15.65 -13.30 2.72
C PRO A 234 -14.77 -12.49 1.77
N LEU A 235 -14.04 -13.19 0.89
CA LEU A 235 -13.23 -12.60 -0.17
C LEU A 235 -14.07 -11.72 -1.09
N LEU A 236 -13.54 -10.56 -1.49
CA LEU A 236 -14.22 -9.63 -2.41
C LEU A 236 -14.62 -10.33 -3.71
N THR A 237 -15.81 -10.01 -4.19
CA THR A 237 -16.31 -10.39 -5.51
C THR A 237 -16.58 -9.14 -6.34
N LEU A 238 -16.85 -9.30 -7.64
CA LEU A 238 -17.20 -8.16 -8.49
C LEU A 238 -18.46 -7.42 -8.01
N ASP A 239 -19.35 -8.08 -7.27
CA ASP A 239 -20.55 -7.46 -6.70
C ASP A 239 -20.24 -6.41 -5.63
N ASP A 240 -19.04 -6.46 -5.01
CA ASP A 240 -18.58 -5.45 -4.05
C ASP A 240 -18.17 -4.12 -4.71
N PHE A 241 -18.02 -4.13 -6.04
CA PHE A 241 -17.68 -2.97 -6.85
C PHE A 241 -18.95 -2.43 -7.50
N ASP A 242 -19.14 -1.12 -7.45
CA ASP A 242 -20.31 -0.46 -8.04
C ASP A 242 -20.11 -0.31 -9.56
N LEU A 243 -20.10 -1.45 -10.25
CA LEU A 243 -20.04 -1.55 -11.71
C LEU A 243 -21.45 -1.25 -12.25
N SER A 244 -21.71 -0.03 -12.73
CA SER A 244 -22.96 0.28 -13.44
C SER A 244 -23.11 -0.61 -14.68
N ARG A 245 -24.33 -0.88 -15.15
CA ARG A 245 -24.57 -1.76 -16.31
C ARG A 245 -23.91 -1.26 -17.61
N ASP A 246 -23.60 0.04 -17.67
CA ASP A 246 -22.88 0.70 -18.75
C ASP A 246 -21.42 1.05 -18.37
N SER A 247 -20.87 0.49 -17.28
CA SER A 247 -19.56 0.90 -16.75
C SER A 247 -18.39 0.46 -17.62
N ASP A 248 -17.57 1.45 -17.94
CA ASP A 248 -16.14 1.45 -18.17
C ASP A 248 -15.43 0.12 -17.86
N GLU A 249 -15.05 -0.61 -18.92
CA GLU A 249 -14.28 -1.87 -18.88
C GLU A 249 -13.02 -1.75 -17.99
N ALA A 250 -12.47 -0.53 -17.88
CA ALA A 250 -11.35 -0.21 -17.02
C ALA A 250 -11.65 -0.43 -15.52
N LEU A 251 -12.84 -0.04 -15.03
CA LEU A 251 -13.21 -0.23 -13.63
C LEU A 251 -13.39 -1.70 -13.29
N ARG A 252 -13.98 -2.47 -14.22
CA ARG A 252 -14.11 -3.93 -14.10
C ARG A 252 -12.74 -4.58 -14.03
N THR A 253 -11.85 -4.23 -14.96
CA THR A 253 -10.46 -4.72 -15.01
C THR A 253 -9.71 -4.41 -13.71
N SER A 254 -9.80 -3.17 -13.22
CA SER A 254 -9.18 -2.74 -11.95
C SER A 254 -9.70 -3.53 -10.75
N ALA A 255 -11.02 -3.81 -10.68
CA ALA A 255 -11.60 -4.63 -9.64
C ALA A 255 -11.07 -6.07 -9.67
N ILE A 256 -10.94 -6.68 -10.86
CA ILE A 256 -10.37 -8.02 -11.04
C ILE A 256 -8.92 -8.05 -10.54
N ILE A 257 -8.09 -7.09 -10.97
CA ILE A 257 -6.69 -6.98 -10.54
C ILE A 257 -6.60 -6.87 -9.02
N TYR A 258 -7.46 -6.07 -8.38
CA TYR A 258 -7.45 -5.91 -6.93
C TYR A 258 -7.86 -7.21 -6.19
N ILE A 259 -8.86 -7.93 -6.70
CA ILE A 259 -9.26 -9.23 -6.14
C ILE A 259 -8.10 -10.22 -6.22
N ASP A 260 -7.40 -10.28 -7.35
CA ASP A 260 -6.25 -11.17 -7.53
C ASP A 260 -5.04 -10.76 -6.68
N GLN A 261 -4.77 -9.45 -6.55
CA GLN A 261 -3.80 -8.89 -5.58
C GLN A 261 -4.13 -9.31 -4.15
N THR A 262 -5.41 -9.30 -3.78
CA THR A 262 -5.86 -9.71 -2.44
C THR A 262 -5.57 -11.18 -2.19
N LYS A 263 -5.89 -12.07 -3.15
CA LYS A 263 -5.55 -13.50 -3.08
C LYS A 263 -4.04 -13.72 -2.96
N LEU A 264 -3.26 -12.97 -3.73
CA LEU A 264 -1.79 -13.04 -3.69
C LEU A 264 -1.25 -12.66 -2.30
N CYS A 265 -1.78 -11.59 -1.69
CA CYS A 265 -1.39 -11.17 -0.34
C CYS A 265 -1.67 -12.27 0.71
N ILE A 266 -2.73 -13.06 0.54
CA ILE A 266 -2.98 -14.23 1.41
C ILE A 266 -1.84 -15.25 1.31
N HIS A 267 -1.36 -15.54 0.10
CA HIS A 267 -0.21 -16.44 -0.09
C HIS A 267 1.09 -15.87 0.50
N ILE A 268 1.36 -14.58 0.28
CA ILE A 268 2.54 -13.89 0.84
C ILE A 268 2.53 -13.94 2.37
N ASN A 269 1.39 -13.64 2.99
CA ASN A 269 1.27 -13.65 4.45
C ASN A 269 1.58 -15.04 5.05
N ARG A 270 1.07 -16.12 4.44
CA ARG A 270 1.39 -17.51 4.86
C ARG A 270 2.89 -17.82 4.79
N VAL A 271 3.59 -17.29 3.78
CA VAL A 271 5.05 -17.43 3.68
C VAL A 271 5.75 -16.66 4.81
N LEU A 272 5.36 -15.42 5.06
CA LEU A 272 5.92 -14.60 6.17
C LEU A 272 5.72 -15.28 7.53
N GLU A 273 4.53 -15.81 7.80
CA GLU A 273 4.22 -16.57 9.02
C GLU A 273 5.09 -17.82 9.15
N MET A 274 5.33 -18.54 8.04
CA MET A 274 6.22 -19.69 8.02
C MET A 274 7.65 -19.29 8.37
N HIS A 275 8.19 -18.24 7.73
CA HIS A 275 9.55 -17.75 8.01
C HIS A 275 9.72 -17.33 9.46
N ALA A 276 8.75 -16.61 10.02
CA ALA A 276 8.79 -16.19 11.42
C ALA A 276 8.71 -17.38 12.38
N SER A 277 7.81 -18.33 12.12
CA SER A 277 7.66 -19.54 12.94
C SER A 277 8.95 -20.38 12.95
N VAL A 278 9.56 -20.57 11.78
CA VAL A 278 10.80 -21.35 11.66
C VAL A 278 11.96 -20.63 12.32
N THR A 279 12.06 -19.30 12.16
CA THR A 279 13.09 -18.49 12.82
C THR A 279 12.97 -18.54 14.34
N ALA A 280 11.74 -18.46 14.87
CA ALA A 280 11.47 -18.58 16.29
C ALA A 280 11.88 -19.95 16.83
N LEU A 281 11.52 -21.04 16.13
CA LEU A 281 11.91 -22.41 16.50
C LEU A 281 13.43 -22.57 16.54
N ILE A 282 14.15 -22.08 15.52
CA ILE A 282 15.62 -22.16 15.47
C ILE A 282 16.26 -21.36 16.60
N SER A 283 15.67 -20.22 16.96
CA SER A 283 16.23 -19.31 17.98
C SER A 283 15.98 -19.78 19.41
N SER A 284 14.91 -20.54 19.66
CA SER A 284 14.47 -20.87 21.02
C SER A 284 15.19 -22.04 21.68
N ASP A 285 15.96 -22.86 20.95
CA ASP A 285 16.59 -24.05 21.54
C ASP A 285 18.01 -24.33 20.98
N PRO A 286 19.07 -24.06 21.77
CA PRO A 286 20.44 -24.40 21.41
C PRO A 286 20.73 -25.91 21.41
N ALA A 287 19.82 -26.77 21.89
CA ALA A 287 19.92 -28.23 21.87
C ALA A 287 19.35 -28.87 20.57
N PHE A 288 18.87 -28.07 19.60
CA PHE A 288 18.50 -28.56 18.25
C PHE A 288 19.65 -29.22 17.46
N SER A 289 20.86 -29.24 18.01
CA SER A 289 22.06 -29.89 17.47
C SER A 289 22.06 -31.44 17.58
N TYR A 290 20.98 -32.08 18.03
CA TYR A 290 20.83 -33.55 17.98
C TYR A 290 20.08 -33.97 16.70
N GLY A 291 20.76 -34.74 15.83
CA GLY A 291 20.40 -34.91 14.41
C GLY A 291 19.04 -35.52 14.05
N SER A 292 18.28 -36.11 14.99
CA SER A 292 16.93 -36.63 14.69
C SER A 292 15.86 -35.53 14.58
N THR A 293 15.96 -34.49 15.40
CA THR A 293 15.06 -33.32 15.39
C THR A 293 15.34 -32.40 14.21
N GLU A 294 16.61 -32.28 13.82
CA GLU A 294 17.05 -31.48 12.67
C GLU A 294 16.49 -32.00 11.34
N ALA A 295 16.51 -33.33 11.14
CA ALA A 295 15.96 -33.96 9.94
C ALA A 295 14.43 -33.75 9.82
N ALA A 296 13.70 -33.77 10.94
CA ALA A 296 12.26 -33.55 10.96
C ALA A 296 11.89 -32.09 10.59
N ILE A 297 12.66 -31.11 11.09
CA ILE A 297 12.49 -29.70 10.74
C ILE A 297 12.83 -29.46 9.26
N SER A 298 13.94 -30.05 8.79
CA SER A 298 14.33 -29.99 7.38
C SER A 298 13.23 -30.50 6.46
N ASP A 299 12.64 -31.65 6.79
CA ASP A 299 11.55 -32.23 6.01
C ASP A 299 10.28 -31.38 6.05
N LEU A 300 9.89 -30.88 7.23
CA LEU A 300 8.73 -30.00 7.38
C LEU A 300 8.89 -28.71 6.56
N LEU A 301 10.06 -28.08 6.65
CA LEU A 301 10.40 -26.88 5.89
C LEU A 301 10.36 -27.16 4.39
N ALA A 302 10.98 -28.26 3.94
CA ALA A 302 10.96 -28.67 2.53
C ALA A 302 9.54 -28.92 2.01
N ARG A 303 8.66 -29.54 2.81
CA ARG A 303 7.25 -29.74 2.46
C ARG A 303 6.51 -28.40 2.35
N LYS A 304 6.67 -27.50 3.32
CA LYS A 304 6.04 -26.17 3.28
C LYS A 304 6.51 -25.35 2.09
N ILE A 305 7.80 -25.35 1.77
CA ILE A 305 8.34 -24.63 0.60
C ILE A 305 7.72 -25.15 -0.69
N ARG A 306 7.66 -26.48 -0.89
CA ARG A 306 7.04 -27.07 -2.09
C ARG A 306 5.55 -26.74 -2.20
N MET A 307 4.85 -26.78 -1.07
CA MET A 307 3.43 -26.43 -1.02
C MET A 307 3.21 -24.98 -1.44
N TYR A 308 3.93 -24.03 -0.84
CA TYR A 308 3.79 -22.62 -1.20
C TYR A 308 4.27 -22.32 -2.63
N ASP A 309 5.35 -22.95 -3.11
CA ASP A 309 5.78 -22.83 -4.52
C ASP A 309 4.69 -23.29 -5.50
N THR A 310 4.02 -24.39 -5.17
CA THR A 310 2.89 -24.91 -5.94
C THR A 310 1.71 -23.93 -5.90
N ASP A 311 1.40 -23.38 -4.73
CA ASP A 311 0.33 -22.40 -4.56
C ASP A 311 0.58 -21.12 -5.38
N PHE A 312 1.81 -20.58 -5.37
CA PHE A 312 2.18 -19.44 -6.21
C PHE A 312 2.09 -19.77 -7.71
N THR A 313 2.54 -20.96 -8.10
CA THR A 313 2.46 -21.42 -9.49
C THR A 313 0.99 -21.56 -9.93
N LYS A 314 0.14 -22.11 -9.06
CA LYS A 314 -1.29 -22.21 -9.32
C LYS A 314 -1.93 -20.84 -9.44
N TRP A 315 -1.64 -19.93 -8.52
CA TRP A 315 -2.18 -18.58 -8.52
C TRP A 315 -1.88 -17.83 -9.83
N VAL A 316 -0.64 -17.88 -10.33
CA VAL A 316 -0.28 -17.19 -11.58
C VAL A 316 -0.90 -17.85 -12.82
N ASN A 317 -1.08 -19.17 -12.80
CA ASN A 317 -1.73 -19.91 -13.89
C ASN A 317 -3.24 -19.67 -13.94
N ASP A 318 -3.87 -19.49 -12.78
CA ASP A 318 -5.31 -19.22 -12.62
C ASP A 318 -5.63 -17.72 -12.75
N LEU A 319 -4.64 -16.88 -13.07
CA LEU A 319 -4.81 -15.43 -13.17
C LEU A 319 -5.74 -15.06 -14.32
N SER A 320 -6.69 -14.15 -14.05
CA SER A 320 -7.63 -13.61 -15.02
C SER A 320 -6.90 -12.95 -16.20
N GLU A 321 -7.43 -13.04 -17.43
CA GLU A 321 -6.79 -12.45 -18.62
C GLU A 321 -6.62 -10.94 -18.49
N GLU A 322 -7.56 -10.27 -17.86
CA GLU A 322 -7.57 -8.84 -17.58
C GLU A 322 -6.46 -8.42 -16.60
N ALA A 323 -5.98 -9.36 -15.77
CA ALA A 323 -4.92 -9.10 -14.80
C ALA A 323 -3.52 -9.42 -15.33
N LYS A 324 -3.40 -10.09 -16.48
CA LYS A 324 -2.13 -10.39 -17.16
C LYS A 324 -1.52 -9.15 -17.82
N LEU A 325 -0.19 -9.16 -17.99
CA LEU A 325 0.52 -8.14 -18.75
C LEU A 325 0.18 -8.28 -20.25
N ASN A 326 -0.81 -7.53 -20.72
CA ASN A 326 -1.29 -7.58 -22.10
C ASN A 326 -1.05 -6.26 -22.83
N GLU A 327 -0.81 -6.31 -24.14
CA GLU A 327 -0.74 -5.12 -25.00
C GLU A 327 -2.12 -4.44 -25.16
N SER A 328 -3.22 -5.14 -24.84
CA SER A 328 -4.59 -4.63 -24.97
C SER A 328 -4.91 -3.46 -24.04
N THR A 329 -4.13 -3.25 -22.97
CA THR A 329 -4.27 -2.11 -22.04
C THR A 329 -3.38 -0.92 -22.44
N ALA A 330 -2.78 -0.93 -23.63
CA ALA A 330 -1.87 0.11 -24.14
C ALA A 330 -2.41 1.55 -24.14
N GLY A 331 -3.73 1.74 -23.93
CA GLY A 331 -4.34 3.06 -23.83
C GLY A 331 -4.53 3.60 -22.40
N ASP A 332 -4.48 2.75 -21.36
CA ASP A 332 -4.72 3.17 -19.97
C ASP A 332 -3.49 2.90 -19.09
N SER A 333 -2.72 3.97 -18.87
CA SER A 333 -1.52 3.95 -18.05
C SER A 333 -1.78 3.49 -16.60
N SER A 334 -2.98 3.73 -16.04
CA SER A 334 -3.31 3.27 -14.69
C SER A 334 -3.45 1.75 -14.64
N LEU A 335 -4.16 1.15 -15.61
CA LEU A 335 -4.33 -0.31 -15.65
C LEU A 335 -3.01 -1.03 -15.91
N GLN A 336 -2.19 -0.51 -16.81
CA GLN A 336 -0.86 -1.07 -17.06
C GLN A 336 0.03 -1.02 -15.81
N LEU A 337 -0.03 0.08 -15.05
CA LEU A 337 0.67 0.19 -13.79
C LEU A 337 0.13 -0.83 -12.77
N GLN A 338 -1.19 -1.01 -12.66
CA GLN A 338 -1.81 -2.00 -11.78
C GLN A 338 -1.36 -3.43 -12.13
N GLN A 339 -1.38 -3.81 -13.40
CA GLN A 339 -0.90 -5.12 -13.88
C GLN A 339 0.59 -5.30 -13.59
N THR A 340 1.40 -4.27 -13.84
CA THR A 340 2.85 -4.28 -13.57
C THR A 340 3.12 -4.50 -12.08
N LEU A 341 2.46 -3.74 -11.21
CA LEU A 341 2.64 -3.86 -9.76
C LEU A 341 2.12 -5.19 -9.21
N LEU A 342 1.06 -5.76 -9.78
CA LEU A 342 0.58 -7.10 -9.43
C LEU A 342 1.65 -8.17 -9.72
N HIS A 343 2.27 -8.12 -10.91
CA HIS A 343 3.33 -9.07 -11.27
C HIS A 343 4.59 -8.84 -10.44
N MET A 344 4.96 -7.60 -10.12
CA MET A 344 6.05 -7.34 -9.18
C MET A 344 5.72 -7.88 -7.78
N THR A 345 4.49 -7.70 -7.30
CA THR A 345 4.03 -8.27 -6.01
C THR A 345 4.18 -9.80 -6.02
N TYR A 346 3.88 -10.45 -7.14
CA TYR A 346 4.05 -11.89 -7.29
C TYR A 346 5.53 -12.29 -7.19
N LEU A 347 6.41 -11.59 -7.92
CA LEU A 347 7.84 -11.86 -7.89
C LEU A 347 8.45 -11.64 -6.52
N ILE A 348 8.03 -10.61 -5.77
CA ILE A 348 8.55 -10.39 -4.42
C ILE A 348 8.05 -11.47 -3.46
N GLY A 349 6.78 -11.88 -3.56
CA GLY A 349 6.25 -13.01 -2.79
C GLY A 349 7.04 -14.30 -3.01
N LEU A 350 7.36 -14.61 -4.26
CA LEU A 350 8.20 -15.76 -4.62
C LEU A 350 9.65 -15.59 -4.16
N SER A 351 10.17 -14.36 -4.20
CA SER A 351 11.50 -14.02 -3.71
C SER A 351 11.61 -14.24 -2.20
N ILE A 352 10.63 -13.79 -1.39
CA ILE A 352 10.61 -14.02 0.06
C ILE A 352 10.73 -15.51 0.37
N LEU A 353 10.03 -16.37 -0.38
CA LEU A 353 10.04 -17.82 -0.19
C LEU A 353 11.41 -18.45 -0.51
N HIS A 354 12.06 -18.04 -1.59
CA HIS A 354 13.23 -18.75 -2.14
C HIS A 354 14.58 -18.06 -1.91
N ARG A 355 14.61 -16.73 -1.84
CA ARG A 355 15.84 -15.92 -1.71
C ARG A 355 16.62 -16.27 -0.45
N PRO A 356 16.03 -16.39 0.75
CA PRO A 356 16.77 -16.75 1.97
C PRO A 356 17.45 -18.12 1.89
N LEU A 357 16.97 -19.01 1.02
CA LEU A 357 17.43 -20.39 0.89
C LEU A 357 18.69 -20.54 0.02
N VAL A 358 18.97 -19.51 -0.80
CA VAL A 358 20.11 -19.49 -1.74
C VAL A 358 21.05 -18.33 -1.44
N LEU A 359 20.50 -17.17 -1.09
CA LEU A 359 21.20 -15.92 -0.77
C LEU A 359 20.86 -15.48 0.67
N PRO A 360 21.23 -16.28 1.71
CA PRO A 360 20.88 -15.95 3.08
C PRO A 360 21.62 -14.70 3.57
N SER A 361 20.90 -13.81 4.22
CA SER A 361 21.47 -12.80 5.12
C SER A 361 22.05 -13.47 6.39
N LYS A 362 22.76 -12.69 7.21
CA LYS A 362 23.37 -13.18 8.46
C LYS A 362 22.36 -13.85 9.41
N SER A 363 21.13 -13.33 9.47
CA SER A 363 20.05 -13.90 10.29
C SER A 363 19.41 -15.15 9.67
N GLU A 364 19.54 -15.35 8.36
CA GLU A 364 18.90 -16.45 7.62
C GLU A 364 19.81 -17.66 7.42
N VAL A 365 21.09 -17.57 7.79
CA VAL A 365 22.06 -18.66 7.57
C VAL A 365 21.60 -19.97 8.20
N ALA A 366 20.98 -19.93 9.38
CA ALA A 366 20.47 -21.12 10.03
C ALA A 366 19.34 -21.78 9.22
N LEU A 367 18.40 -20.99 8.70
CA LEU A 367 17.33 -21.46 7.82
C LEU A 367 17.90 -22.17 6.57
N ALA A 368 18.91 -21.56 5.94
CA ALA A 368 19.54 -22.09 4.72
C ALA A 368 20.34 -23.39 4.95
N ARG A 369 20.83 -23.63 6.18
CA ARG A 369 21.54 -24.89 6.53
C ARG A 369 20.61 -26.09 6.56
N HIS A 370 19.37 -25.90 7.01
CA HIS A 370 18.42 -26.99 7.22
C HIS A 370 17.67 -27.42 5.94
N ILE A 371 18.00 -26.89 4.76
CA ILE A 371 17.37 -27.34 3.51
C ILE A 371 18.19 -28.38 2.76
N ASN A 372 17.49 -29.37 2.20
CA ASN A 372 18.11 -30.39 1.35
C ASN A 372 18.47 -29.85 -0.05
N ILE A 373 19.27 -30.62 -0.78
CA ILE A 373 19.78 -30.25 -2.11
C ILE A 373 18.64 -30.03 -3.11
N SER A 374 17.58 -30.85 -3.08
CA SER A 374 16.48 -30.74 -4.05
C SER A 374 15.71 -29.42 -3.90
N ILE A 375 15.44 -28.99 -2.67
CA ILE A 375 14.85 -27.68 -2.38
C ILE A 375 15.80 -26.54 -2.77
N ARG A 376 17.11 -26.72 -2.55
CA ARG A 376 18.09 -25.72 -2.97
C ARG A 376 18.12 -25.55 -4.48
N THR A 377 18.05 -26.65 -5.24
CA THR A 377 17.96 -26.61 -6.71
C THR A 377 16.68 -25.94 -7.17
N LEU A 378 15.52 -26.35 -6.64
CA LEU A 378 14.23 -25.70 -6.93
C LEU A 378 14.30 -24.19 -6.67
N SER A 379 14.84 -23.78 -5.52
CA SER A 379 14.92 -22.36 -5.13
C SER A 379 15.87 -21.58 -6.02
N LYS A 380 16.97 -22.20 -6.48
CA LYS A 380 17.85 -21.60 -7.49
C LYS A 380 17.07 -21.37 -8.78
N ASP A 381 16.39 -22.38 -9.32
CA ASP A 381 15.64 -22.25 -10.57
C ASP A 381 14.59 -21.13 -10.49
N ARG A 382 13.89 -21.03 -9.35
CA ARG A 382 12.95 -19.94 -9.08
C ARG A 382 13.62 -18.56 -9.03
N LEU A 383 14.80 -18.43 -8.42
CA LEU A 383 15.53 -17.16 -8.41
C LEU A 383 15.99 -16.70 -9.79
N HIS A 384 16.40 -17.61 -10.68
CA HIS A 384 16.72 -17.27 -12.07
C HIS A 384 15.47 -16.78 -12.81
N HIS A 385 14.33 -17.44 -12.60
CA HIS A 385 13.05 -16.99 -13.13
C HIS A 385 12.69 -15.60 -12.61
N ILE A 386 12.80 -15.35 -11.31
CA ILE A 386 12.56 -14.04 -10.68
C ILE A 386 13.47 -12.97 -11.29
N ALA A 387 14.78 -13.24 -11.43
CA ALA A 387 15.74 -12.29 -11.98
C ALA A 387 15.40 -11.91 -13.43
N THR A 388 15.06 -12.91 -14.25
CA THR A 388 14.67 -12.72 -15.64
C THR A 388 13.40 -11.89 -15.75
N GLN A 389 12.34 -12.26 -15.03
CA GLN A 389 11.05 -11.56 -15.08
C GLN A 389 11.15 -10.14 -14.49
N THR A 390 11.91 -9.95 -13.41
CA THR A 390 12.18 -8.63 -12.84
C THR A 390 12.84 -7.72 -13.88
N THR A 391 13.77 -8.25 -14.67
CA THR A 391 14.44 -7.47 -15.72
C THR A 391 13.48 -7.08 -16.85
N VAL A 392 12.58 -7.98 -17.23
CA VAL A 392 11.53 -7.69 -18.22
C VAL A 392 10.62 -6.57 -17.72
N LEU A 393 10.15 -6.67 -16.47
CA LEU A 393 9.33 -5.62 -15.85
C LEU A 393 10.07 -4.31 -15.70
N ALA A 394 11.34 -4.33 -15.30
CA ALA A 394 12.18 -3.14 -15.19
C ALA A 394 12.29 -2.40 -16.52
N LYS A 395 12.44 -3.14 -17.63
CA LYS A 395 12.41 -2.57 -18.97
C LYS A 395 11.06 -1.91 -19.28
N THR A 396 9.94 -2.58 -18.98
CA THR A 396 8.59 -2.02 -19.17
C THR A 396 8.39 -0.74 -18.36
N ILE A 397 8.82 -0.73 -17.09
CA ILE A 397 8.71 0.43 -16.20
C ILE A 397 9.47 1.63 -16.75
N LEU A 398 10.71 1.43 -17.20
CA LEU A 398 11.52 2.47 -17.84
C LEU A 398 10.90 2.98 -19.14
N GLN A 399 10.31 2.09 -19.95
CA GLN A 399 9.68 2.45 -21.22
C GLN A 399 8.38 3.24 -21.03
N GLN A 400 7.58 2.88 -20.02
CA GLN A 400 6.30 3.53 -19.71
C GLN A 400 6.44 4.69 -18.71
N GLN A 401 7.66 5.02 -18.29
CA GLN A 401 7.95 6.08 -17.30
C GLN A 401 7.24 5.88 -15.95
N PHE A 402 7.09 4.63 -15.52
CA PHE A 402 6.43 4.30 -14.25
C PHE A 402 7.35 4.39 -13.02
N CYS A 403 8.59 4.87 -13.16
CA CYS A 403 9.58 4.90 -12.08
C CYS A 403 9.04 5.54 -10.79
N GLU A 404 8.30 6.65 -10.89
CA GLU A 404 7.77 7.39 -9.73
C GLU A 404 6.67 6.65 -8.94
N TYR A 405 6.09 5.60 -9.54
CA TYR A 405 5.01 4.81 -8.94
C TYR A 405 5.50 3.52 -8.29
N MET A 406 6.79 3.20 -8.45
CA MET A 406 7.35 1.94 -7.98
C MET A 406 7.41 1.90 -6.47
N PRO A 407 6.94 0.82 -5.81
CA PRO A 407 6.98 0.65 -4.37
C PRO A 407 8.39 0.31 -3.85
N PRO A 408 8.64 0.44 -2.53
CA PRO A 408 9.96 0.19 -1.93
C PRO A 408 10.53 -1.21 -2.22
N TYR A 409 9.68 -2.24 -2.24
CA TYR A 409 10.11 -3.62 -2.51
C TYR A 409 10.69 -3.82 -3.93
N SER A 410 10.50 -2.86 -4.83
CA SER A 410 11.17 -2.83 -6.15
C SER A 410 12.69 -2.88 -6.00
N ILE A 411 13.25 -2.24 -4.97
CA ILE A 411 14.69 -2.25 -4.69
C ILE A 411 15.16 -3.66 -4.34
N THR A 412 14.40 -4.36 -3.48
CA THR A 412 14.69 -5.74 -3.09
C THR A 412 14.68 -6.67 -4.30
N LEU A 413 13.69 -6.51 -5.19
CA LEU A 413 13.61 -7.27 -6.44
C LEU A 413 14.79 -6.99 -7.37
N LEU A 414 15.09 -5.72 -7.64
CA LEU A 414 16.18 -5.31 -8.52
C LEU A 414 17.53 -5.78 -7.99
N THR A 415 17.78 -5.61 -6.69
CA THR A 415 19.01 -6.09 -6.04
C THR A 415 19.13 -7.61 -6.11
N THR A 416 18.03 -8.33 -5.92
CA THR A 416 18.00 -9.80 -6.06
C THR A 416 18.31 -10.21 -7.51
N ALA A 417 17.68 -9.56 -8.50
CA ALA A 417 17.92 -9.83 -9.91
C ALA A 417 19.37 -9.56 -10.32
N ILE A 418 19.92 -8.39 -9.92
CA ILE A 418 21.32 -8.03 -10.17
C ILE A 418 22.26 -9.07 -9.53
N THR A 419 22.00 -9.49 -8.29
CA THR A 419 22.83 -10.47 -7.60
C THR A 419 22.85 -11.82 -8.34
N VAL A 420 21.67 -12.32 -8.74
CA VAL A 420 21.54 -13.58 -9.49
C VAL A 420 22.26 -13.50 -10.83
N HIS A 421 22.03 -12.43 -11.61
CA HIS A 421 22.67 -12.25 -12.91
C HIS A 421 24.20 -12.13 -12.81
N LEU A 422 24.71 -11.46 -11.77
CA LEU A 422 26.15 -11.37 -11.51
C LEU A 422 26.75 -12.73 -11.13
N MET A 423 26.03 -13.54 -10.36
CA MET A 423 26.45 -14.92 -10.08
C MET A 423 26.51 -15.74 -11.37
N ASP A 424 25.51 -15.61 -12.25
CA ASP A 424 25.50 -16.31 -13.53
C ASP A 424 26.64 -15.86 -14.47
N ILE A 425 27.04 -14.59 -14.40
CA ILE A 425 28.22 -14.10 -15.13
C ILE A 425 29.51 -14.73 -14.56
N GLN A 426 29.62 -14.86 -13.23
CA GLN A 426 30.80 -15.42 -12.58
C GLN A 426 30.95 -16.93 -12.80
N PHE A 427 29.83 -17.67 -12.84
CA PHE A 427 29.83 -19.13 -12.87
C PHE A 427 29.31 -19.74 -14.19
N GLY A 428 28.86 -18.91 -15.14
CA GLY A 428 28.24 -19.34 -16.39
C GLY A 428 29.16 -19.38 -17.62
N HIS A 429 28.60 -19.79 -18.77
CA HIS A 429 29.32 -19.95 -20.03
C HIS A 429 29.39 -18.64 -20.84
N SER A 430 30.50 -18.42 -21.56
CA SER A 430 30.85 -17.15 -22.24
C SER A 430 29.79 -16.58 -23.20
N ALA A 431 28.90 -17.38 -23.79
CA ALA A 431 27.92 -16.92 -24.78
C ALA A 431 26.74 -16.13 -24.16
N ALA A 432 26.42 -16.37 -22.88
CA ALA A 432 25.32 -15.68 -22.19
C ALA A 432 25.76 -14.39 -21.48
N VAL A 433 27.06 -14.20 -21.26
CA VAL A 433 27.62 -13.10 -20.45
C VAL A 433 27.22 -11.72 -20.98
N GLU A 434 27.24 -11.52 -22.31
CA GLU A 434 26.90 -10.22 -22.89
C GLU A 434 25.41 -9.88 -22.72
N ARG A 435 24.53 -10.89 -22.82
CA ARG A 435 23.10 -10.71 -22.54
C ARG A 435 22.87 -10.35 -21.07
N LEU A 436 23.49 -11.10 -20.15
CA LEU A 436 23.35 -10.87 -18.71
C LEU A 436 23.88 -9.49 -18.30
N ARG A 437 24.98 -9.01 -18.91
CA ARG A 437 25.46 -7.63 -18.69
C ARG A 437 24.43 -6.57 -19.07
N LYS A 438 23.73 -6.76 -20.19
CA LYS A 438 22.64 -5.85 -20.60
C LYS A 438 21.47 -5.92 -19.62
N GLU A 439 21.11 -7.11 -19.17
CA GLU A 439 20.04 -7.32 -18.18
C GLU A 439 20.38 -6.64 -16.84
N VAL A 440 21.61 -6.79 -16.34
CA VAL A 440 22.11 -6.04 -15.17
C VAL A 440 22.04 -4.53 -15.40
N GLY A 441 22.47 -4.03 -16.57
CA GLY A 441 22.42 -2.61 -16.89
C GLY A 441 21.00 -2.01 -16.85
N ILE A 442 19.99 -2.77 -17.28
CA ILE A 442 18.58 -2.36 -17.20
C ILE A 442 18.14 -2.22 -15.73
N CYS A 443 18.45 -3.23 -14.90
CA CYS A 443 18.07 -3.21 -13.49
C CYS A 443 18.78 -2.11 -12.71
N VAL A 444 20.08 -1.89 -12.98
CA VAL A 444 20.87 -0.81 -12.35
C VAL A 444 20.31 0.56 -12.73
N ARG A 445 19.97 0.78 -14.00
CA ARG A 445 19.38 2.06 -14.44
C ARG A 445 18.07 2.36 -13.71
N LEU A 446 17.16 1.38 -13.58
CA LEU A 446 15.94 1.60 -12.82
C LEU A 446 16.24 1.83 -11.33
N LEU A 447 17.22 1.12 -10.76
CA LEU A 447 17.64 1.34 -9.37
C LEU A 447 18.19 2.76 -9.16
N GLU A 448 18.94 3.30 -10.12
CA GLU A 448 19.42 4.69 -10.11
C GLU A 448 18.26 5.69 -10.13
N ASP A 449 17.26 5.50 -11.00
CA ASP A 449 16.04 6.34 -11.01
C ASP A 449 15.29 6.28 -9.66
N LEU A 450 15.32 5.11 -8.99
CA LEU A 450 14.70 4.94 -7.68
C LEU A 450 15.46 5.62 -6.54
N ARG A 451 16.76 5.95 -6.69
CA ARG A 451 17.55 6.68 -5.66
C ARG A 451 17.00 8.07 -5.38
N GLU A 452 16.40 8.70 -6.38
CA GLU A 452 15.75 10.00 -6.20
C GLU A 452 14.52 9.93 -5.28
N ILE A 453 13.96 8.73 -5.11
CA ILE A 453 12.75 8.47 -4.33
C ILE A 453 13.11 7.80 -3.00
N TYR A 454 13.98 6.79 -3.04
CA TYR A 454 14.30 5.86 -1.97
C TYR A 454 15.77 5.97 -1.55
N ALA A 455 16.02 6.24 -0.27
CA ALA A 455 17.39 6.25 0.27
C ALA A 455 18.01 4.84 0.28
N GLU A 456 17.20 3.78 0.33
CA GLU A 456 17.67 2.39 0.33
C GLU A 456 18.25 1.93 -1.02
N ALA A 457 18.12 2.74 -2.08
CA ALA A 457 18.64 2.43 -3.41
C ALA A 457 20.10 2.89 -3.61
N ASP A 458 20.65 3.70 -2.70
CA ASP A 458 22.07 4.12 -2.69
C ASP A 458 23.02 2.97 -2.34
#